data_AF-A0A848U3E1-F1
#
_entry.id   AF-A0A848U3E1-F1
#
_cell.length_a   1.000
_cell.length_b   1.000
_cell.length_c   1.000
_cell.angle_alpha   90.00
_cell.angle_beta   90.00
_cell.angle_gamma   90.00
#
_symmetry.space_group_name_H-M   'P 1'
#
loop_
_entity.id
_entity.type
_entity.pdbx_description
1 polymer ?
#
loop_
_entity_poly.entity_id
_entity_poly.type
_entity_poly.pdbx_seq_one_letter_code
_entity_poly.pdbx_strand_id
1 'polypeptide(L)'
;MVEIYKNSNYIADPHGAVGYLGLKLHQKTNTKAYGVFLETAHPVKFLDVVEATIDTTLQIPPQIQKVLGKEKKSIKINSYNELKSFLLDSI
;
A
#
# COMPACT_ATOMS: atom_id res chain seq x y z
N MET A 1 -1.51 -3.02 -12.22
CA MET A 1 -0.72 -4.12 -11.61
C MET A 1 -0.39 -5.21 -12.61
N VAL A 2 -1.37 -5.90 -13.23
CA VAL A 2 -1.12 -6.98 -14.21
C VAL A 2 -0.15 -6.59 -15.32
N GLU A 3 -0.34 -5.43 -15.97
CA GLU A 3 0.58 -4.94 -17.02
C GLU A 3 2.02 -4.78 -16.51
N ILE A 4 2.19 -4.13 -15.34
CA ILE A 4 3.50 -3.90 -14.73
C ILE A 4 4.18 -5.24 -14.47
N TYR A 5 3.48 -6.17 -13.81
CA TYR A 5 4.01 -7.49 -13.47
C TYR A 5 4.40 -8.29 -14.71
N LYS A 6 3.52 -8.38 -15.73
CA LYS A 6 3.81 -9.12 -16.96
C LYS A 6 5.00 -8.55 -17.75
N ASN A 7 5.22 -7.24 -17.70
CA ASN A 7 6.23 -6.57 -18.52
C ASN A 7 7.60 -6.44 -17.84
N SER A 8 7.66 -6.47 -16.50
CA SER A 8 8.92 -6.25 -15.77
C SER A 8 9.15 -7.19 -14.59
N ASN A 9 8.23 -8.09 -14.28
CA ASN A 9 8.19 -8.88 -13.05
C ASN A 9 8.21 -8.04 -11.76
N TYR A 10 7.97 -6.73 -11.86
CA TYR A 10 7.88 -5.85 -10.71
C TYR A 10 6.47 -5.93 -10.11
N ILE A 11 6.40 -6.19 -8.80
CA ILE A 11 5.15 -6.27 -8.06
C ILE A 11 4.90 -4.91 -7.42
N ALA A 12 4.01 -4.13 -8.03
CA ALA A 12 3.56 -2.84 -7.50
C ALA A 12 2.42 -3.03 -6.48
N ASP A 13 2.35 -2.11 -5.53
CA ASP A 13 1.21 -1.89 -4.66
C ASP A 13 0.07 -1.18 -5.43
N PRO A 14 -1.19 -1.24 -4.96
CA PRO A 14 -2.31 -0.57 -5.63
C PRO A 14 -2.09 0.94 -5.87
N HIS A 15 -1.42 1.64 -4.95
CA HIS A 15 -1.12 3.07 -5.07
C HIS A 15 -0.06 3.33 -6.13
N GLY A 16 1.06 2.58 -6.13
CA GLY A 16 2.08 2.66 -7.18
C GLY A 16 1.51 2.34 -8.57
N ALA A 17 0.59 1.38 -8.68
CA ALA A 17 -0.09 1.08 -9.94
C ALA A 17 -0.94 2.24 -10.47
N VAL A 18 -1.59 3.01 -9.60
CA VAL A 18 -2.30 4.25 -9.98
C VAL A 18 -1.30 5.32 -10.43
N GLY A 19 -0.18 5.48 -9.72
CA GLY A 19 0.90 6.40 -10.11
C GLY A 19 1.49 6.07 -11.48
N TYR A 20 1.75 4.79 -11.74
CA TYR A 20 2.20 4.29 -13.05
C TYR A 20 1.17 4.58 -14.15
N LEU A 21 -0.13 4.33 -13.90
CA LEU A 21 -1.17 4.64 -14.87
C LEU A 21 -1.20 6.14 -15.20
N GLY A 22 -1.11 7.01 -14.19
CA GLY A 22 -1.03 8.45 -14.40
C GLY A 22 0.16 8.86 -15.28
N LEU A 23 1.33 8.29 -15.01
CA LEU A 23 2.52 8.50 -15.82
C LEU A 23 2.33 8.02 -17.28
N LYS A 24 1.76 6.82 -17.48
CA LYS A 24 1.49 6.28 -18.82
C LYS A 24 0.52 7.15 -19.61
N LEU A 25 -0.50 7.70 -18.96
CA LEU A 25 -1.43 8.64 -19.59
C LEU A 25 -0.73 9.94 -19.96
N HIS A 26 0.11 10.50 -19.08
CA HIS A 26 0.87 11.71 -19.35
C HIS A 26 1.84 11.56 -20.54
N GLN A 27 2.50 10.40 -20.64
CA GLN A 27 3.46 10.11 -21.73
C GLN A 27 2.80 9.95 -23.11
N LYS A 28 1.47 9.75 -23.19
CA LYS A 28 0.76 9.73 -24.49
C LYS A 28 0.87 11.07 -25.23
N THR A 29 0.89 12.18 -24.50
CA THR A 29 1.01 13.53 -25.06
C THR A 29 2.43 14.11 -24.89
N ASN A 30 3.26 13.49 -24.06
CA ASN A 30 4.63 13.92 -23.76
C ASN A 30 5.63 12.80 -24.07
N THR A 31 5.75 12.44 -25.35
CA THR A 31 6.45 11.21 -25.79
C THR A 31 7.96 11.18 -25.53
N LYS A 32 8.58 12.33 -25.26
CA LYS A 32 10.01 12.45 -24.92
C LYS A 32 10.27 12.52 -23.41
N ALA A 33 9.24 12.52 -22.57
CA ALA A 33 9.39 12.66 -21.13
C ALA A 33 9.91 11.36 -20.49
N TYR A 34 11.01 11.46 -19.74
CA TYR A 34 11.45 10.38 -18.86
C TYR A 34 10.53 10.32 -17.64
N GLY A 35 9.98 9.16 -17.37
CA GLY A 35 8.95 8.97 -16.35
C GLY A 35 9.47 8.35 -15.07
N VAL A 36 9.15 8.96 -13.93
CA VAL A 36 9.32 8.37 -12.61
C VAL A 36 7.96 8.42 -11.92
N PHE A 37 7.52 7.28 -11.38
CA PHE A 37 6.36 7.21 -10.48
C PHE A 37 6.85 6.77 -9.09
N LEU A 38 6.12 7.19 -8.06
CA LEU A 38 6.49 6.90 -6.67
C LEU A 38 5.65 5.73 -6.14
N GLU A 39 6.33 4.67 -5.72
CA GLU A 39 5.72 3.59 -4.96
C GLU A 39 5.60 4.04 -3.50
N THR A 40 4.38 4.25 -3.02
CA THR A 40 4.16 4.86 -1.70
C THR A 40 4.05 3.82 -0.59
N ALA A 41 3.90 2.54 -0.93
CA ALA A 41 3.84 1.46 0.03
C ALA A 41 4.52 0.17 -0.48
N HIS A 42 4.93 -0.68 0.46
CA HIS A 42 5.33 -2.03 0.11
C HIS A 42 4.08 -2.90 -0.20
N PRO A 43 4.08 -3.77 -1.22
CA PRO A 43 2.92 -4.59 -1.62
C PRO A 43 2.31 -5.43 -0.49
N VAL A 44 3.14 -5.89 0.46
CA VAL A 44 2.70 -6.63 1.66
C VAL A 44 1.61 -5.93 2.48
N LYS A 45 1.50 -4.59 2.39
CA LYS A 45 0.44 -3.84 3.08
C LYS A 45 -0.95 -4.07 2.48
N PHE A 46 -1.02 -4.64 1.27
CA PHE A 46 -2.25 -4.88 0.51
C PHE A 46 -2.27 -6.30 -0.07
N LEU A 47 -1.75 -7.27 0.69
CA LEU A 47 -1.50 -8.65 0.26
C LEU A 47 -2.69 -9.25 -0.52
N ASP A 48 -3.88 -9.27 0.08
CA ASP A 48 -5.09 -9.85 -0.53
C ASP A 48 -5.40 -9.27 -1.92
N VAL A 49 -5.25 -7.95 -2.07
CA VAL A 49 -5.53 -7.24 -3.32
C VAL A 49 -4.46 -7.54 -4.37
N VAL A 50 -3.19 -7.54 -3.96
CA VAL A 50 -2.05 -7.79 -4.85
C VAL A 50 -2.12 -9.23 -5.35
N GLU A 51 -2.19 -10.22 -4.45
CA GLU A 51 -2.20 -11.65 -4.81
C GLU A 51 -3.38 -12.00 -5.72
N ALA A 52 -4.60 -11.51 -5.40
CA ALA A 52 -5.78 -11.72 -6.23
C ALA A 52 -5.66 -11.07 -7.62
N THR A 53 -4.92 -9.95 -7.74
CA THR A 53 -4.80 -9.23 -9.01
C THR A 53 -3.81 -9.88 -9.97
N ILE A 54 -2.67 -10.37 -9.47
CA ILE A 54 -1.59 -10.92 -10.30
C ILE A 54 -1.49 -12.45 -10.24
N ASP A 55 -2.38 -13.11 -9.50
CA ASP A 55 -2.44 -14.56 -9.34
C ASP A 55 -1.09 -15.15 -8.90
N THR A 56 -0.55 -14.60 -7.82
CA THR A 56 0.77 -14.98 -7.28
C THR A 56 0.80 -14.77 -5.77
N THR A 57 1.46 -15.67 -5.05
CA THR A 57 1.69 -15.54 -3.60
C THR A 57 2.96 -14.73 -3.31
N LEU A 58 2.87 -13.76 -2.39
CA LEU A 58 4.00 -12.95 -1.96
C LEU A 58 4.57 -13.48 -0.66
N GLN A 59 5.90 -13.55 -0.59
CA GLN A 59 6.58 -13.82 0.67
C GLN A 59 6.47 -12.60 1.59
N ILE A 60 5.96 -12.82 2.80
CA ILE A 60 5.90 -11.78 3.84
C ILE A 60 7.31 -11.55 4.40
N PRO A 61 7.85 -10.31 4.40
CA PRO A 61 9.18 -10.03 4.94
C PRO A 61 9.32 -10.43 6.41
N PRO A 62 10.51 -10.90 6.86
CA PRO A 62 10.71 -11.36 8.24
C PRO A 62 10.35 -10.32 9.31
N GLN A 63 10.48 -9.02 9.03
CA GLN A 63 10.10 -7.96 9.97
C GLN A 63 8.59 -7.91 10.21
N ILE A 64 7.79 -8.16 9.17
CA ILE A 64 6.32 -8.16 9.25
C ILE A 64 5.82 -9.45 9.92
N GLN A 65 6.46 -10.59 9.64
CA GLN A 65 6.14 -11.87 10.30
C GLN A 65 6.23 -11.76 11.84
N LYS A 66 7.20 -10.99 12.37
CA LYS A 66 7.38 -10.77 13.82
C LYS A 66 6.23 -10.02 14.50
N VAL A 67 5.36 -9.33 13.74
CA VAL A 67 4.28 -8.51 14.32
C VAL A 67 2.88 -8.99 13.95
N LEU A 68 2.73 -9.82 12.90
CA LEU A 68 1.43 -10.32 12.42
C LEU A 68 0.63 -11.08 13.50
N GLY A 69 1.29 -11.86 14.35
CA GLY A 69 0.64 -12.66 15.40
C GLY A 69 0.48 -11.95 16.74
N LYS A 70 0.85 -10.67 16.85
CA LYS A 70 0.73 -9.94 18.12
C LYS A 70 -0.74 -9.60 18.41
N GLU A 71 -1.10 -9.68 19.68
CA GLU A 71 -2.41 -9.23 20.14
C GLU A 71 -2.59 -7.73 19.83
N LYS A 72 -3.68 -7.41 19.12
CA LYS A 72 -4.03 -6.03 18.80
C LYS A 72 -4.52 -5.34 20.07
N LYS A 73 -3.79 -4.32 20.51
CA LYS A 73 -4.22 -3.40 21.57
C LYS A 73 -4.70 -2.09 20.95
N SER A 74 -6.02 -1.90 20.90
CA SER A 74 -6.64 -0.67 20.38
C SER A 74 -7.87 -0.30 21.20
N ILE A 75 -8.02 0.98 21.51
CA ILE A 75 -9.20 1.53 22.17
C ILE A 75 -10.08 2.17 21.09
N LYS A 76 -11.36 1.83 21.07
CA LYS A 76 -12.33 2.38 20.10
C LYS A 76 -12.88 3.69 20.65
N ILE A 77 -12.75 4.76 19.89
CA ILE A 77 -13.24 6.12 20.21
C ILE A 77 -14.03 6.62 19.00
N ASN A 78 -15.21 7.20 19.22
CA ASN A 78 -16.13 7.60 18.14
C ASN A 78 -16.45 9.11 18.14
N SER A 79 -16.03 9.85 19.17
CA SER A 79 -16.34 11.27 19.32
C SER A 79 -15.15 12.07 19.84
N TYR A 80 -15.19 13.38 19.61
CA TYR A 80 -14.18 14.30 20.12
C TYR A 80 -14.14 14.30 21.66
N ASN A 81 -15.28 14.24 22.34
CA ASN A 81 -15.32 14.25 23.80
C ASN A 81 -14.71 12.98 24.39
N GLU A 82 -15.02 11.81 23.83
CA GLU A 82 -14.37 10.54 24.20
C GLU A 82 -12.85 10.60 23.98
N LEU A 83 -12.41 11.15 22.83
CA LEU A 83 -10.98 11.32 22.55
C LEU A 83 -10.30 12.26 23.55
N LYS A 84 -10.93 13.40 23.82
CA LYS A 84 -10.42 14.42 24.75
C LYS A 84 -10.28 13.86 26.16
N SER A 85 -11.32 13.21 26.67
CA SER A 85 -11.27 12.55 27.99
C SER A 85 -10.19 11.48 28.01
N PHE A 86 -10.10 10.60 27.01
CA PHE A 86 -9.05 9.59 26.97
C PHE A 86 -7.64 10.19 27.04
N LEU A 87 -7.36 11.27 26.31
CA LEU A 87 -6.03 11.90 26.28
C LEU A 87 -5.71 12.72 27.53
N LEU A 88 -6.70 13.34 28.16
CA LEU A 88 -6.50 14.24 29.31
C LEU A 88 -6.64 13.54 30.66
N ASP A 89 -7.45 12.48 30.75
CA ASP A 89 -7.72 11.73 31.98
C ASP A 89 -6.71 10.58 32.19
N SER A 90 -5.77 10.37 31.27
CA SER A 90 -4.70 9.36 31.36
C SER A 90 -3.49 9.80 32.21
N ILE A 91 -3.71 10.54 33.30
CA ILE A 91 -2.71 10.85 34.34
C ILE A 91 -3.03 10.09 35.63
#